data_AF-A0A2V5QII2-F1
#
_entry.id   AF-A0A2V5QII2-F1
#
_cell.length_a   1.000
_cell.length_b   1.000
_cell.length_c   1.000
_cell.angle_alpha   90.00
_cell.angle_beta   90.00
_cell.angle_gamma   90.00
#
_symmetry.space_group_name_H-M   'P 1'
#
loop_
_entity.id
_entity.type
_entity.pdbx_description
1 polymer ?
#
loop_
_entity_poly.entity_id
_entity_poly.type
_entity_poly.pdbx_seq_one_letter_code
_entity_poly.pdbx_strand_id
1 'polypeptide(L)'
;NRQLKGNAATQAQAKVERAEKNLRLAEKQLAAVDQTDIAAITQWTAARDRASNALEIAKQELGRAKQTGNVEDLQVKPNRSGPWGVFSSLRDASALGSAIRPGEIYRIVYEFADLTKTEAAVRDVCPEVVDAAKRLLASLAKPDQPAEESRSKLRLIAHLANIFPAQQQKAIVDSLANLGATVERATTLSYDRFQRWFGSAQDRAEQWFQTHVRIVTIICSICAAFVLQLDTAEIFRQLRDQPKLAEALVKAAPGVVQKGGELGEPLQTPTSDAHEQDRKKAFAELQQNLEEVGFDIVPRPFFGRWHKDPTPTWARAIYLPRPLALVIAHLVGLLATAGLLALGAPFWFNLLKNLTSLRPAVATLIEKR
;
A
#
# COMPACT_ATOMS: atom_id res chain seq x y z
N ASN A 1 6.74 -12.12 6.35
CA ASN A 1 7.60 -13.08 5.61
C ASN A 1 8.47 -12.35 4.60
N ARG A 2 9.61 -11.77 5.03
CA ARG A 2 10.67 -11.41 4.08
C ARG A 2 11.55 -12.64 3.92
N GLN A 3 11.72 -13.13 2.70
CA GLN A 3 12.64 -14.24 2.43
C GLN A 3 14.06 -13.79 2.80
N LEU A 4 14.80 -14.65 3.53
CA LEU A 4 16.20 -14.37 3.86
C LEU A 4 17.02 -14.46 2.57
N LYS A 5 17.89 -13.46 2.33
CA LYS A 5 18.81 -13.38 1.18
C LYS A 5 20.24 -13.73 1.59
N GLY A 6 21.06 -14.05 0.60
CA GLY A 6 22.50 -14.32 0.76
C GLY A 6 22.85 -15.78 0.93
N ASN A 7 24.12 -16.09 0.72
CA ASN A 7 24.65 -17.44 0.83
C ASN A 7 24.73 -17.92 2.30
N ALA A 8 25.08 -19.20 2.49
CA ALA A 8 25.20 -19.80 3.81
C ALA A 8 26.22 -19.08 4.72
N ALA A 9 27.31 -18.55 4.16
CA ALA A 9 28.34 -17.84 4.91
C ALA A 9 27.86 -16.49 5.45
N THR A 10 27.12 -15.71 4.64
CA THR A 10 26.54 -14.42 5.06
C THR A 10 25.47 -14.61 6.13
N GLN A 11 24.64 -15.65 5.99
CA GLN A 11 23.66 -16.00 7.01
C GLN A 11 24.33 -16.45 8.33
N ALA A 12 25.40 -17.26 8.24
CA ALA A 12 26.16 -17.67 9.42
C ALA A 12 26.88 -16.50 10.09
N GLN A 13 27.42 -15.55 9.31
CA GLN A 13 28.04 -14.33 9.82
C GLN A 13 27.05 -13.49 10.63
N ALA A 14 25.82 -13.33 10.13
CA ALA A 14 24.75 -12.64 10.84
C ALA A 14 24.41 -13.31 12.20
N LYS A 15 24.42 -14.65 12.26
CA LYS A 15 24.24 -15.39 13.53
C LYS A 15 25.38 -15.15 14.52
N VAL A 16 26.63 -15.10 14.04
CA VAL A 16 27.80 -14.81 14.89
C VAL A 16 27.67 -13.43 15.52
N GLU A 17 27.41 -12.39 14.73
CA GLU A 17 27.27 -11.02 15.23
C GLU A 17 26.13 -10.90 16.24
N ARG A 18 25.03 -11.62 16.03
CA ARG A 18 23.91 -11.69 16.98
C ARG A 18 24.31 -12.35 18.30
N ALA A 19 25.03 -13.46 18.24
CA ALA A 19 25.50 -14.17 19.42
C ALA A 19 26.50 -13.32 20.22
N GLU A 20 27.43 -12.62 19.56
CA GLU A 20 28.35 -11.69 20.20
C GLU A 20 27.62 -10.56 20.91
N LYS A 21 26.59 -9.99 20.27
CA LYS A 21 25.76 -8.95 20.87
C LYS A 21 25.05 -9.46 22.13
N ASN A 22 24.45 -10.64 22.07
CA ASN A 22 23.74 -11.24 23.21
C ASN A 22 24.68 -11.53 24.38
N LEU A 23 25.90 -12.00 24.11
CA LEU A 23 26.92 -12.22 25.12
C LEU A 23 27.29 -10.91 25.83
N ARG A 24 27.59 -9.85 25.08
CA ARG A 24 27.88 -8.52 25.66
C ARG A 24 26.73 -7.98 26.51
N LEU A 25 25.49 -8.22 26.11
CA LEU A 25 24.33 -7.82 26.89
C LEU A 25 24.27 -8.59 28.21
N ALA A 26 24.45 -9.92 28.19
CA ALA A 26 24.44 -10.75 29.38
C ALA A 26 25.57 -10.37 30.36
N GLU A 27 26.78 -10.09 29.85
CA GLU A 27 27.91 -9.61 30.65
C GLU A 27 27.60 -8.27 31.32
N LYS A 28 27.02 -7.32 30.56
CA LYS A 28 26.62 -6.02 31.11
C LYS A 28 25.55 -6.14 32.19
N GLN A 29 24.57 -7.03 32.00
CA GLN A 29 23.53 -7.26 33.01
C GLN A 29 24.14 -7.88 34.26
N LEU A 30 24.98 -8.90 34.12
CA LEU A 30 25.69 -9.52 35.25
C LEU A 30 26.54 -8.50 36.02
N ALA A 31 27.22 -7.58 35.33
CA ALA A 31 28.01 -6.53 35.97
C ALA A 31 27.17 -5.47 36.71
N ALA A 32 25.89 -5.35 36.40
CA ALA A 32 24.96 -4.40 37.04
C ALA A 32 24.21 -5.01 38.24
N VAL A 33 24.33 -6.32 38.49
CA VAL A 33 23.68 -7.00 39.61
C VAL A 33 24.35 -6.60 40.93
N ASP A 34 23.53 -6.36 41.96
CA ASP A 34 24.02 -6.18 43.33
C ASP A 34 24.71 -7.47 43.82
N GLN A 35 25.92 -7.32 44.36
CA GLN A 35 26.73 -8.45 44.85
C GLN A 35 26.05 -9.25 45.98
N THR A 36 25.04 -8.66 46.64
CA THR A 36 24.28 -9.32 47.70
C THR A 36 23.15 -10.22 47.20
N ASP A 37 22.72 -10.08 45.93
CA ASP A 37 21.66 -10.89 45.33
C ASP A 37 22.21 -12.13 44.60
N ILE A 38 22.47 -13.19 45.39
CA ILE A 38 23.03 -14.46 44.92
C ILE A 38 22.14 -15.13 43.84
N ALA A 39 20.82 -14.97 43.94
CA ALA A 39 19.88 -15.54 42.98
C ALA A 39 20.00 -14.86 41.61
N ALA A 40 20.04 -13.54 41.59
CA ALA A 40 20.26 -12.77 40.36
C ALA A 40 21.64 -13.06 39.74
N ILE A 41 22.71 -13.14 40.54
CA ILE A 41 24.05 -13.50 40.05
C ILE A 41 24.04 -14.86 39.36
N THR A 42 23.41 -15.87 39.99
CA THR A 42 23.31 -17.23 39.44
C THR A 42 22.55 -17.23 38.11
N GLN A 43 21.43 -16.53 38.04
CA GLN A 43 20.62 -16.42 36.83
C GLN A 43 21.39 -15.77 35.67
N TRP A 44 22.05 -14.64 35.92
CA TRP A 44 22.78 -13.89 34.90
C TRP A 44 24.08 -14.57 34.48
N THR A 45 24.73 -15.31 35.39
CA THR A 45 25.88 -16.17 35.07
C THR A 45 25.47 -17.28 34.11
N ALA A 46 24.36 -17.99 34.41
CA ALA A 46 23.83 -19.02 33.51
C ALA A 46 23.39 -18.44 32.15
N ALA A 47 22.89 -17.21 32.11
CA ALA A 47 22.54 -16.53 30.86
C ALA A 47 23.79 -16.18 30.01
N ARG A 48 24.86 -15.69 30.66
CA ARG A 48 26.16 -15.44 30.01
C ARG A 48 26.74 -16.71 29.42
N ASP A 49 26.76 -17.80 30.18
CA ASP A 49 27.35 -19.07 29.74
C ASP A 49 26.58 -19.67 28.54
N ARG A 50 25.24 -19.58 28.57
CA ARG A 50 24.40 -19.93 27.41
C ARG A 50 24.73 -19.09 26.17
N ALA A 51 24.91 -17.78 26.34
CA ALA A 51 25.28 -16.89 25.23
C ALA A 51 26.68 -17.20 24.69
N SER A 52 27.63 -17.55 25.56
CA SER A 52 28.98 -17.99 25.17
C SER A 52 28.95 -19.26 24.33
N ASN A 53 28.22 -20.29 24.78
CA ASN A 53 28.07 -21.53 24.04
C ASN A 53 27.41 -21.31 22.67
N ALA A 54 26.37 -20.46 22.62
CA ALA A 54 25.72 -20.10 21.36
C ALA A 54 26.67 -19.40 20.37
N LEU A 55 27.58 -18.56 20.88
CA LEU A 55 28.61 -17.91 20.07
C LEU A 55 29.60 -18.91 19.49
N GLU A 56 30.05 -19.89 20.27
CA GLU A 56 30.95 -20.94 19.77
C GLU A 56 30.29 -21.76 18.65
N ILE A 57 29.04 -22.16 18.84
CA ILE A 57 28.26 -22.90 17.82
C ILE A 57 28.15 -22.06 16.54
N ALA A 58 27.78 -20.78 16.65
CA ALA A 58 27.67 -19.89 15.49
C ALA A 58 29.01 -19.72 14.75
N LYS A 59 30.14 -19.63 15.47
CA LYS A 59 31.48 -19.56 14.87
C LYS A 59 31.85 -20.85 14.13
N GLN A 60 31.48 -22.01 14.67
CA GLN A 60 31.68 -23.29 13.98
C GLN A 60 30.84 -23.37 12.70
N GLU A 61 29.57 -22.95 12.73
CA GLU A 61 28.71 -22.88 11.54
C GLU A 61 29.31 -21.97 10.45
N LEU A 62 29.83 -20.80 10.84
CA LEU A 62 30.50 -19.89 9.92
C LEU A 62 31.75 -20.52 9.31
N GLY A 63 32.55 -21.23 10.11
CA GLY A 63 33.73 -21.96 9.63
C GLY A 63 33.38 -23.00 8.56
N ARG A 64 32.32 -23.79 8.80
CA ARG A 64 31.79 -24.75 7.82
C ARG A 64 31.27 -24.06 6.56
N ALA A 65 30.51 -22.98 6.73
CA ALA A 65 29.92 -22.26 5.60
C ALA A 65 30.95 -21.56 4.70
N LYS A 66 32.06 -21.08 5.27
CA LYS A 66 33.19 -20.48 4.52
C LYS A 66 33.94 -21.49 3.65
N GLN A 67 33.95 -22.77 4.03
CA GLN A 67 34.58 -23.83 3.21
C GLN A 67 33.76 -24.15 1.95
N THR A 68 32.46 -23.83 1.96
CA THR A 68 31.51 -24.19 0.90
C THR A 68 31.20 -23.09 -0.12
N GLY A 69 31.69 -21.86 0.02
CA GLY A 69 31.38 -20.82 -0.96
C GLY A 69 32.05 -19.46 -0.78
N ASN A 70 32.12 -18.70 -1.89
CA ASN A 70 32.58 -17.31 -1.96
C ASN A 70 31.68 -16.39 -1.14
N VAL A 71 32.27 -15.49 -0.35
CA VAL A 71 31.55 -14.43 0.38
C VAL A 71 31.17 -13.32 -0.61
N GLU A 72 29.88 -13.15 -0.89
CA GLU A 72 29.38 -11.93 -1.53
C GLU A 72 28.80 -11.01 -0.45
N ASP A 73 29.23 -9.74 -0.47
CA ASP A 73 28.59 -8.69 0.30
C ASP A 73 27.18 -8.45 -0.25
N LEU A 74 26.17 -8.68 0.58
CA LEU A 74 24.78 -8.36 0.25
C LEU A 74 24.61 -6.85 0.15
N GLN A 75 24.71 -6.32 -1.06
CA GLN A 75 24.38 -4.92 -1.34
C GLN A 75 22.85 -4.74 -1.38
N VAL A 76 22.27 -4.35 -0.26
CA VAL A 76 20.88 -3.91 -0.22
C VAL A 76 20.82 -2.45 -0.67
N LYS A 77 20.27 -2.22 -1.86
CA LYS A 77 20.03 -0.87 -2.36
C LYS A 77 19.10 -0.12 -1.40
N PRO A 78 19.43 1.11 -0.98
CA PRO A 78 18.51 1.94 -0.22
C PRO A 78 17.17 2.06 -0.95
N ASN A 79 16.09 2.16 -0.17
CA ASN A 79 14.81 2.52 -0.76
C ASN A 79 14.94 3.88 -1.45
N ARG A 80 14.21 4.08 -2.55
CA ARG A 80 14.36 5.30 -3.37
C ARG A 80 14.20 6.54 -2.49
N SER A 81 15.18 7.44 -2.57
CA SER A 81 15.12 8.77 -1.96
C SER A 81 14.39 9.80 -2.83
N GLY A 82 14.18 9.49 -4.12
CA GLY A 82 13.47 10.34 -5.07
C GLY A 82 11.96 10.05 -5.15
N PRO A 83 11.16 11.01 -5.63
CA PRO A 83 9.72 10.81 -5.82
C PRO A 83 9.48 9.67 -6.82
N TRP A 84 8.43 8.90 -6.58
CA TRP A 84 7.93 7.92 -7.53
C TRP A 84 7.54 8.64 -8.83
N GLY A 85 8.15 8.23 -9.95
CA GLY A 85 7.69 8.64 -11.27
C GLY A 85 6.40 7.92 -11.66
N VAL A 86 5.65 8.47 -12.62
CA VAL A 86 4.37 7.91 -13.09
C VAL A 86 4.48 6.44 -13.54
N PHE A 87 5.67 6.04 -13.99
CA PHE A 87 5.99 4.67 -14.41
C PHE A 87 7.31 4.18 -13.79
N SER A 88 7.53 4.40 -12.48
CA SER A 88 8.56 3.63 -11.76
C SER A 88 8.42 2.15 -12.14
N SER A 89 9.52 1.47 -12.47
CA SER A 89 9.47 0.20 -13.21
C SER A 89 8.39 -0.73 -12.66
N LEU A 90 7.55 -1.27 -13.54
CA LEU A 90 6.43 -2.17 -13.19
C LEU A 90 6.88 -3.36 -12.33
N ARG A 91 8.18 -3.68 -12.33
CA ARG A 91 8.83 -4.69 -11.51
C ARG A 91 9.01 -4.28 -10.03
N ASP A 92 9.10 -2.99 -9.73
CA ASP A 92 9.18 -2.48 -8.35
C ASP A 92 7.81 -2.47 -7.66
N ALA A 93 6.71 -2.50 -8.43
CA ALA A 93 5.34 -2.48 -7.93
C ALA A 93 4.87 -3.83 -7.33
N SER A 94 5.63 -4.92 -7.51
CA SER A 94 5.32 -6.22 -6.89
C SER A 94 5.78 -6.31 -5.43
N ALA A 95 6.58 -5.34 -4.96
CA ALA A 95 6.91 -5.22 -3.54
C ALA A 95 5.74 -4.54 -2.82
N LEU A 96 4.72 -5.33 -2.46
CA LEU A 96 3.62 -4.86 -1.62
C LEU A 96 4.20 -4.36 -0.28
N GLY A 97 4.29 -3.03 -0.12
CA GLY A 97 4.60 -2.42 1.15
C GLY A 97 3.42 -2.62 2.09
N SER A 98 3.60 -3.35 3.19
CA SER A 98 2.61 -3.37 4.26
C SER A 98 2.46 -1.96 4.81
N ALA A 99 1.24 -1.43 4.83
CA ALA A 99 0.96 -0.15 5.47
C ALA A 99 1.38 -0.24 6.96
N ILE A 100 2.29 0.64 7.39
CA ILE A 100 2.77 0.68 8.77
C ILE A 100 1.82 1.55 9.56
N ARG A 101 1.18 1.02 10.61
CA ARG A 101 0.32 1.84 11.48
C ARG A 101 1.14 2.73 12.42
N PRO A 102 0.59 3.88 12.90
CA PRO A 102 1.29 4.75 13.86
C PRO A 102 1.82 4.00 15.10
N GLY A 103 1.01 3.09 15.66
CA GLY A 103 1.40 2.29 16.83
C GLY A 103 2.45 1.22 16.55
N GLU A 104 2.65 0.85 15.28
CA GLU A 104 3.65 -0.15 14.89
C GLU A 104 5.03 0.47 14.66
N ILE A 105 5.10 1.78 14.38
CA ILE A 105 6.37 2.48 14.12
C ILE A 105 7.34 2.28 15.27
N TYR A 106 6.87 2.44 16.52
CA TYR A 106 7.72 2.26 17.68
C TYR A 106 8.33 0.85 17.73
N ARG A 107 7.50 -0.18 17.55
CA ARG A 107 7.96 -1.58 17.49
C ARG A 107 8.98 -1.80 16.38
N ILE A 108 8.73 -1.26 15.19
CA ILE A 108 9.61 -1.40 14.03
C ILE A 108 10.95 -0.70 14.25
N VAL A 109 10.96 0.49 14.84
CA VAL A 109 12.19 1.23 15.16
C VAL A 109 13.04 0.43 16.14
N TYR A 110 12.43 -0.17 17.18
CA TYR A 110 13.15 -1.05 18.10
C TYR A 110 13.66 -2.32 17.41
N GLU A 111 12.82 -2.97 16.60
CA GLU A 111 13.22 -4.16 15.84
C GLU A 111 14.41 -3.87 14.93
N PHE A 112 14.41 -2.76 14.21
CA PHE A 112 15.51 -2.39 13.31
C PHE A 112 16.75 -1.93 14.06
N ALA A 113 16.62 -1.20 15.16
CA ALA A 113 17.76 -0.82 15.99
C ALA A 113 18.42 -2.04 16.65
N ASP A 114 17.67 -3.11 16.87
CA ASP A 114 18.16 -4.35 17.44
C ASP A 114 18.97 -5.20 16.43
N LEU A 115 18.79 -4.99 15.12
CA LEU A 115 19.52 -5.72 14.09
C LEU A 115 20.99 -5.27 14.00
N THR A 116 21.84 -6.24 13.66
CA THR A 116 23.18 -6.00 13.11
C THR A 116 23.07 -5.62 11.63
N LYS A 117 24.13 -5.03 11.06
CA LYS A 117 24.10 -4.59 9.64
C LYS A 117 24.01 -5.79 8.69
N THR A 118 24.66 -6.90 9.03
CA THR A 118 24.61 -8.14 8.26
C THR A 118 23.24 -8.81 8.37
N GLU A 119 22.64 -8.89 9.55
CA GLU A 119 21.26 -9.38 9.72
C GLU A 119 20.24 -8.55 8.94
N ALA A 120 20.41 -7.22 8.95
CA ALA A 120 19.57 -6.32 8.18
C ALA A 120 19.67 -6.63 6.68
N ALA A 121 20.91 -6.77 6.16
CA ALA A 121 21.14 -7.11 4.76
C ALA A 121 20.50 -8.45 4.36
N VAL A 122 20.64 -9.48 5.21
CA VAL A 122 20.00 -10.80 5.03
C VAL A 122 18.46 -10.68 5.00
N ARG A 123 17.87 -9.74 5.74
CA ARG A 123 16.43 -9.48 5.76
C ARG A 123 15.94 -8.48 4.70
N ASP A 124 16.80 -8.13 3.74
CA ASP A 124 16.51 -7.11 2.72
C ASP A 124 16.14 -5.75 3.34
N VAL A 125 16.81 -5.41 4.46
CA VAL A 125 16.72 -4.11 5.13
C VAL A 125 18.02 -3.37 4.82
N CYS A 126 17.91 -2.15 4.32
CA CYS A 126 19.08 -1.32 4.06
C CYS A 126 19.84 -1.04 5.39
N PRO A 127 21.17 -1.27 5.46
CA PRO A 127 21.94 -1.05 6.69
C PRO A 127 21.85 0.38 7.24
N GLU A 128 21.64 1.37 6.38
CA GLU A 128 21.45 2.77 6.78
C GLU A 128 20.20 2.99 7.64
N VAL A 129 19.16 2.16 7.43
CA VAL A 129 17.93 2.20 8.22
C VAL A 129 18.18 1.75 9.65
N VAL A 130 19.07 0.78 9.87
CA VAL A 130 19.50 0.36 11.21
C VAL A 130 20.18 1.52 11.94
N ASP A 131 21.08 2.23 11.26
CA ASP A 131 21.77 3.39 11.83
C ASP A 131 20.80 4.54 12.10
N ALA A 132 19.83 4.77 11.21
CA ALA A 132 18.77 5.75 11.42
C ALA A 132 17.88 5.40 12.62
N ALA A 133 17.48 4.12 12.78
CA ALA A 133 16.68 3.66 13.91
C ALA A 133 17.43 3.84 15.24
N LYS A 134 18.72 3.49 15.30
CA LYS A 134 19.57 3.72 16.48
C LYS A 134 19.68 5.21 16.83
N ARG A 135 19.91 6.07 15.84
CA ARG A 135 19.95 7.53 16.03
C ARG A 135 18.62 8.07 16.54
N LEU A 136 17.50 7.57 16.00
CA LEU A 136 16.17 7.98 16.44
C LEU A 136 15.91 7.58 17.90
N LEU A 137 16.21 6.34 18.29
CA LEU A 137 16.08 5.90 19.68
C LEU A 137 16.98 6.70 20.63
N ALA A 138 18.21 7.01 20.22
CA ALA A 138 19.11 7.84 21.00
C ALA A 138 18.57 9.27 21.19
N SER A 139 17.89 9.82 20.18
CA SER A 139 17.20 11.10 20.28
C SER A 139 15.96 11.02 21.17
N LEU A 140 15.17 9.94 21.09
CA LEU A 140 13.97 9.73 21.92
C LEU A 140 14.32 9.48 23.40
N ALA A 141 15.53 9.01 23.69
CA ALA A 141 16.00 8.84 25.07
C ALA A 141 16.29 10.18 25.77
N LYS A 142 16.48 11.28 25.01
CA LYS A 142 16.71 12.60 25.58
C LYS A 142 15.36 13.20 26.02
N PRO A 143 15.24 13.66 27.27
CA PRO A 143 14.02 14.33 27.70
C PRO A 143 13.82 15.59 26.88
N ASP A 144 12.59 15.85 26.47
CA ASP A 144 12.20 17.13 25.92
C ASP A 144 12.03 18.16 27.05
N GLN A 145 11.98 19.44 26.69
CA GLN A 145 11.87 20.53 27.66
C GLN A 145 10.69 20.33 28.65
N PRO A 146 9.46 19.97 28.21
CA PRO A 146 8.37 19.66 29.13
C PRO A 146 8.68 18.51 30.11
N ALA A 147 9.37 17.45 29.66
CA ALA A 147 9.77 16.36 30.55
C ALA A 147 10.85 16.81 31.57
N GLU A 148 11.80 17.65 31.17
CA GLU A 148 12.79 18.22 32.09
C GLU A 148 12.15 19.10 33.16
N GLU A 149 11.24 20.00 32.77
CA GLU A 149 10.49 20.86 33.68
C GLU A 149 9.61 20.04 34.65
N SER A 150 9.01 18.96 34.16
CA SER A 150 8.19 18.07 35.00
C SER A 150 9.04 17.30 36.01
N ARG A 151 10.24 16.85 35.60
CA ARG A 151 11.21 16.17 36.50
C ARG A 151 11.74 17.12 37.57
N SER A 152 12.04 18.37 37.24
CA SER A 152 12.50 19.35 38.23
C SER A 152 11.41 19.68 39.26
N LYS A 153 10.16 19.87 38.81
CA LYS A 153 9.00 20.04 39.70
C LYS A 153 8.78 18.83 40.60
N LEU A 154 8.87 17.61 40.07
CA LEU A 154 8.72 16.39 40.87
C LEU A 154 9.78 16.28 41.97
N ARG A 155 11.04 16.63 41.67
CA ARG A 155 12.12 16.67 42.67
C ARG A 155 11.85 17.69 43.77
N LEU A 156 11.31 18.87 43.43
CA LEU A 156 10.92 19.88 44.41
C LEU A 156 9.79 19.38 45.31
N ILE A 157 8.73 18.79 44.74
CA ILE A 157 7.62 18.21 45.51
C ILE A 157 8.13 17.12 46.46
N ALA A 158 9.00 16.22 45.97
CA ALA A 158 9.60 15.16 46.78
C ALA A 158 10.47 15.73 47.93
N HIS A 159 11.22 16.81 47.67
CA HIS A 159 12.03 17.46 48.71
C HIS A 159 11.14 18.10 49.78
N LEU A 160 10.07 18.81 49.38
CA LEU A 160 9.12 19.40 50.31
C LEU A 160 8.42 18.34 51.16
N ALA A 161 8.09 17.17 50.59
CA ALA A 161 7.48 16.07 51.33
C ALA A 161 8.34 15.58 52.51
N ASN A 162 9.67 15.64 52.39
CA ASN A 162 10.58 15.25 53.46
C ASN A 162 10.73 16.30 54.56
N ILE A 163 10.37 17.56 54.29
CA ILE A 163 10.48 18.68 55.25
C ILE A 163 9.22 18.78 56.11
N PHE A 164 8.04 18.53 55.53
CA PHE A 164 6.76 18.72 56.24
C PHE A 164 6.27 17.44 56.93
N PRO A 165 5.77 17.53 58.19
CA PRO A 165 5.14 16.39 58.88
C PRO A 165 3.88 15.90 58.16
N ALA A 166 3.56 14.60 58.27
CA ALA A 166 2.46 13.94 57.55
C ALA A 166 1.09 14.65 57.64
N GLN A 167 0.80 15.30 58.77
CA GLN A 167 -0.46 16.03 59.00
C GLN A 167 -0.60 17.32 58.18
N GLN A 168 0.49 17.86 57.61
CA GLN A 168 0.51 19.11 56.83
C GLN A 168 0.75 18.90 55.33
N GLN A 169 0.83 17.64 54.86
CA GLN A 169 1.20 17.32 53.47
C GLN A 169 0.04 17.43 52.46
N LYS A 170 -1.15 17.87 52.87
CA LYS A 170 -2.33 17.97 51.96
C LYS A 170 -2.01 18.78 50.70
N ALA A 171 -1.39 19.95 50.85
CA ALA A 171 -1.00 20.80 49.72
C ALA A 171 0.04 20.13 48.79
N ILE A 172 0.89 19.25 49.33
CA ILE A 172 1.90 18.50 48.57
C ILE A 172 1.20 17.44 47.71
N VAL A 173 0.24 16.71 48.28
CA VAL A 173 -0.58 15.73 47.56
C VAL A 173 -1.38 16.42 46.44
N ASP A 174 -2.01 17.56 46.73
CA ASP A 174 -2.74 18.35 45.73
C ASP A 174 -1.81 18.84 44.60
N SER A 175 -0.58 19.24 44.93
CA SER A 175 0.43 19.64 43.93
C SER A 175 0.88 18.47 43.04
N LEU A 176 0.95 17.25 43.61
CA LEU A 176 1.30 16.05 42.86
C LEU A 176 0.19 15.66 41.88
N ALA A 177 -1.08 15.77 42.30
CA ALA A 177 -2.22 15.56 41.42
C ALA A 177 -2.23 16.57 40.25
N ASN A 178 -1.96 17.84 40.53
CA ASN A 178 -1.84 18.87 39.50
C ASN A 178 -0.67 18.59 38.53
N LEU A 179 0.49 18.17 39.05
CA LEU A 179 1.63 17.78 38.22
C LEU A 179 1.28 16.58 37.33
N GLY A 180 0.61 15.56 37.88
CA GLY A 180 0.12 14.41 37.12
C GLY A 180 -0.75 14.84 35.94
N ALA A 181 -1.72 15.72 36.17
CA ALA A 181 -2.57 16.27 35.13
C ALA A 181 -1.79 17.10 34.09
N THR A 182 -0.74 17.84 34.48
CA THR A 182 0.13 18.55 33.54
C THR A 182 0.92 17.60 32.65
N VAL A 183 1.50 16.55 33.24
CA VAL A 183 2.27 15.53 32.50
C VAL A 183 1.37 14.76 31.54
N GLU A 184 0.17 14.37 31.99
CA GLU A 184 -0.82 13.70 31.15
C GLU A 184 -1.20 14.57 29.94
N ARG A 185 -1.55 15.85 30.17
CA ARG A 185 -1.86 16.78 29.06
C ARG A 185 -0.69 16.94 28.09
N ALA A 186 0.54 17.11 28.58
CA ALA A 186 1.72 17.25 27.73
C ALA A 186 1.98 15.99 26.88
N THR A 187 1.73 14.81 27.46
CA THR A 187 1.84 13.51 26.78
C THR A 187 0.78 13.38 25.69
N THR A 188 -0.49 13.66 26.01
CA THR A 188 -1.60 13.62 25.05
C THR A 188 -1.38 14.59 23.89
N LEU A 189 -0.92 15.82 24.16
CA LEU A 189 -0.61 16.80 23.11
C LEU A 189 0.51 16.33 22.17
N SER A 190 1.52 15.64 22.70
CA SER A 190 2.61 15.10 21.89
C SER A 190 2.14 13.92 21.03
N TYR A 191 1.29 13.05 21.59
CA TYR A 191 0.63 11.99 20.84
C TYR A 191 -0.26 12.54 19.70
N ASP A 192 -1.06 13.56 19.98
CA ASP A 192 -1.92 14.21 18.99
C ASP A 192 -1.11 14.84 17.85
N ARG A 193 0.01 15.52 18.17
CA ARG A 193 0.91 16.08 17.14
C ARG A 193 1.45 14.98 16.22
N PHE A 194 1.85 13.85 16.80
CA PHE A 194 2.34 12.70 16.03
C PHE A 194 1.24 12.10 15.14
N GLN A 195 0.05 11.88 15.69
CA GLN A 195 -1.13 11.41 14.95
C GLN A 195 -1.47 12.33 13.77
N ARG A 196 -1.49 13.64 13.96
CA ARG A 196 -1.77 14.61 12.89
C ARG A 196 -0.71 14.61 11.79
N TRP A 197 0.57 14.53 12.16
CA TRP A 197 1.66 14.43 11.18
C TRP A 197 1.54 13.16 10.35
N PHE A 198 1.28 12.03 11.01
CA PHE A 198 1.09 10.75 10.32
C PHE A 198 -0.16 10.77 9.43
N GLY A 199 -1.28 11.30 9.93
CA GLY A 199 -2.51 11.49 9.16
C GLY A 199 -2.26 12.31 7.89
N SER A 200 -1.58 13.44 8.01
CA SER A 200 -1.24 14.25 6.83
C SER A 200 -0.36 13.50 5.82
N ALA A 201 0.56 12.65 6.29
CA ALA A 201 1.37 11.81 5.40
C ALA A 201 0.53 10.73 4.71
N GLN A 202 -0.41 10.11 5.44
CA GLN A 202 -1.35 9.14 4.90
C GLN A 202 -2.26 9.78 3.84
N ASP A 203 -2.83 10.95 4.12
CA ASP A 203 -3.70 11.68 3.18
C ASP A 203 -2.96 11.99 1.87
N ARG A 204 -1.69 12.43 1.97
CA ARG A 204 -0.84 12.68 0.78
C ARG A 204 -0.54 11.40 0.02
N ALA A 205 -0.26 10.30 0.72
CA ALA A 205 -0.01 9.01 0.09
C ALA A 205 -1.26 8.47 -0.61
N GLU A 206 -2.43 8.61 0.01
CA GLU A 206 -3.73 8.26 -0.56
C GLU A 206 -4.02 9.11 -1.79
N GLN A 207 -3.87 10.43 -1.71
CA GLN A 207 -4.05 11.32 -2.85
C GLN A 207 -3.10 10.98 -4.00
N TRP A 208 -1.83 10.70 -3.70
CA TRP A 208 -0.85 10.28 -4.68
C TRP A 208 -1.30 8.99 -5.37
N PHE A 209 -1.70 7.97 -4.60
CA PHE A 209 -2.19 6.70 -5.14
C PHE A 209 -3.43 6.89 -6.02
N GLN A 210 -4.44 7.60 -5.54
CA GLN A 210 -5.66 7.87 -6.30
C GLN A 210 -5.36 8.60 -7.62
N THR A 211 -4.44 9.57 -7.59
CA THR A 211 -4.02 10.32 -8.79
C THR A 211 -3.34 9.39 -9.80
N HIS A 212 -2.44 8.52 -9.35
CA HIS A 212 -1.71 7.60 -10.24
C HIS A 212 -2.61 6.51 -10.81
N VAL A 213 -3.47 5.90 -9.98
CA VAL A 213 -4.47 4.94 -10.46
C VAL A 213 -5.37 5.60 -11.48
N ARG A 214 -5.81 6.85 -11.26
CA ARG A 214 -6.63 7.57 -12.23
C ARG A 214 -5.90 7.80 -13.55
N ILE A 215 -4.62 8.19 -13.53
CA ILE A 215 -3.81 8.35 -14.75
C ILE A 215 -3.67 7.01 -15.48
N VAL A 216 -3.33 5.93 -14.78
CA VAL A 216 -3.20 4.60 -15.37
C VAL A 216 -4.53 4.15 -15.96
N THR A 217 -5.64 4.31 -15.26
CA THR A 217 -6.98 3.98 -15.76
C THR A 217 -7.35 4.79 -17.00
N ILE A 218 -7.02 6.09 -17.05
CA ILE A 218 -7.23 6.92 -18.25
C ILE A 218 -6.41 6.38 -19.43
N ILE A 219 -5.12 6.08 -19.22
CA ILE A 219 -4.24 5.57 -20.27
C ILE A 219 -4.73 4.20 -20.76
N CYS A 220 -5.05 3.27 -19.84
CA CYS A 220 -5.60 1.97 -20.18
C CYS A 220 -6.94 2.09 -20.93
N SER A 221 -7.79 3.04 -20.55
CA SER A 221 -9.08 3.31 -21.22
C SER A 221 -8.88 3.84 -22.63
N ILE A 222 -7.93 4.76 -22.83
CA ILE A 222 -7.53 5.25 -24.15
C ILE A 222 -6.99 4.09 -24.98
N CYS A 223 -6.02 3.33 -24.45
CA CYS A 223 -5.45 2.17 -25.14
C CYS A 223 -6.53 1.14 -25.52
N ALA A 224 -7.44 0.82 -24.60
CA ALA A 224 -8.54 -0.10 -24.87
C ALA A 224 -9.49 0.44 -25.95
N ALA A 225 -9.88 1.71 -25.88
CA ALA A 225 -10.74 2.33 -26.89
C ALA A 225 -10.08 2.33 -28.29
N PHE A 226 -8.76 2.59 -28.36
CA PHE A 226 -8.00 2.55 -29.62
C PHE A 226 -7.79 1.14 -30.15
N VAL A 227 -7.38 0.18 -29.31
CA VAL A 227 -7.13 -1.22 -29.70
C VAL A 227 -8.41 -1.89 -30.16
N LEU A 228 -9.52 -1.69 -29.44
CA LEU A 228 -10.83 -2.24 -29.77
C LEU A 228 -11.59 -1.38 -30.80
N GLN A 229 -11.04 -0.21 -31.18
CA GLN A 229 -11.67 0.77 -32.06
C GLN A 229 -13.12 1.06 -31.65
N LEU A 230 -13.38 1.18 -30.35
CA LEU A 230 -14.71 1.37 -29.81
C LEU A 230 -15.11 2.85 -29.93
N ASP A 231 -16.10 3.11 -30.77
CA ASP A 231 -16.66 4.44 -30.98
C ASP A 231 -18.08 4.51 -30.40
N THR A 232 -18.26 5.34 -29.36
CA THR A 232 -19.56 5.55 -28.71
C THR A 232 -20.64 6.08 -29.67
N ALA A 233 -20.29 6.97 -30.59
CA ALA A 233 -21.24 7.54 -31.54
C ALA A 233 -21.65 6.52 -32.60
N GLU A 234 -20.71 5.68 -33.05
CA GLU A 234 -20.99 4.55 -33.93
C GLU A 234 -21.91 3.53 -33.24
N ILE A 235 -21.55 3.10 -32.02
CA ILE A 235 -22.33 2.17 -31.21
C ILE A 235 -23.75 2.71 -31.02
N PHE A 236 -23.90 3.97 -30.63
CA PHE A 236 -25.21 4.59 -30.44
C PHE A 236 -26.06 4.57 -31.72
N ARG A 237 -25.45 4.91 -32.87
CA ARG A 237 -26.16 4.88 -34.16
C ARG A 237 -26.56 3.46 -34.53
N GLN A 238 -25.69 2.47 -34.37
CA GLN A 238 -25.99 1.07 -34.66
C GLN A 238 -27.13 0.54 -33.78
N LEU A 239 -27.10 0.81 -32.48
CA LEU A 239 -28.17 0.43 -31.55
C LEU A 239 -29.51 1.10 -31.87
N ARG A 240 -29.47 2.38 -32.27
CA ARG A 240 -30.69 3.11 -32.66
C ARG A 240 -31.28 2.59 -33.96
N ASP A 241 -30.43 2.32 -34.95
CA ASP A 241 -30.86 1.97 -36.30
C ASP A 241 -31.21 0.46 -36.42
N GLN A 242 -30.79 -0.39 -35.46
CA GLN A 242 -31.04 -1.83 -35.42
C GLN A 242 -31.70 -2.29 -34.09
N PRO A 243 -33.05 -2.31 -33.98
CA PRO A 243 -33.73 -2.67 -32.73
C PRO A 243 -33.44 -4.10 -32.25
N LYS A 244 -33.20 -5.04 -33.17
CA LYS A 244 -32.83 -6.43 -32.85
C LYS A 244 -31.47 -6.53 -32.12
N LEU A 245 -30.53 -5.66 -32.46
CA LEU A 245 -29.22 -5.57 -31.80
C LEU A 245 -29.38 -5.10 -30.36
N ALA A 246 -30.25 -4.10 -30.12
CA ALA A 246 -30.56 -3.62 -28.79
C ALA A 246 -31.22 -4.70 -27.92
N GLU A 247 -32.18 -5.45 -28.46
CA GLU A 247 -32.85 -6.56 -27.76
C GLU A 247 -31.87 -7.67 -27.36
N ALA A 248 -30.99 -8.07 -28.29
CA ALA A 248 -29.98 -9.09 -28.02
C ALA A 248 -28.95 -8.63 -26.96
N LEU A 249 -28.51 -7.37 -27.01
CA LEU A 249 -27.60 -6.81 -26.01
C LEU A 249 -28.24 -6.79 -24.61
N VAL A 250 -29.50 -6.38 -24.50
CA VAL A 250 -30.27 -6.39 -23.24
C VAL A 250 -30.40 -7.81 -22.69
N LYS A 251 -30.59 -8.81 -23.56
CA LYS A 251 -30.66 -10.22 -23.17
C LYS A 251 -29.31 -10.76 -22.69
N ALA A 252 -28.20 -10.31 -23.28
CA ALA A 252 -26.85 -10.75 -22.92
C ALA A 252 -26.28 -10.04 -21.68
N ALA A 253 -26.71 -8.80 -21.41
CA ALA A 253 -26.15 -7.95 -20.36
C ALA A 253 -26.13 -8.56 -18.94
N PRO A 254 -27.19 -9.25 -18.44
CA PRO A 254 -27.17 -9.85 -17.11
C PRO A 254 -26.06 -10.90 -16.93
N GLY A 255 -25.81 -11.72 -17.95
CA GLY A 255 -24.78 -12.76 -17.90
C GLY A 255 -23.35 -12.20 -17.87
N VAL A 256 -23.11 -11.08 -18.55
CA VAL A 256 -21.82 -10.38 -18.55
C VAL A 256 -21.56 -9.69 -17.20
N VAL A 257 -22.57 -9.04 -16.62
CA VAL A 257 -22.45 -8.37 -15.32
C VAL A 257 -22.21 -9.37 -14.20
N GLN A 258 -22.91 -10.51 -14.22
CA GLN A 258 -22.77 -11.55 -13.20
C GLN A 258 -21.41 -12.26 -13.25
N LYS A 259 -20.95 -12.68 -14.44
CA LYS A 259 -19.62 -13.28 -14.63
C LYS A 259 -18.48 -12.26 -14.44
N GLY A 260 -18.71 -10.99 -14.79
CA GLY A 260 -17.75 -9.90 -14.56
C GLY A 260 -17.54 -9.57 -13.08
N GLY A 261 -18.58 -9.73 -12.25
CA GLY A 261 -18.48 -9.59 -10.79
C GLY A 261 -17.64 -10.70 -10.13
N GLU A 262 -17.76 -11.94 -10.62
CA GLU A 262 -17.00 -13.10 -10.12
C GLU A 262 -15.50 -13.01 -10.45
N LEU A 263 -15.12 -12.33 -11.54
CA LEU A 263 -13.73 -12.07 -11.94
C LEU A 263 -13.06 -10.92 -11.17
N GLY A 264 -13.85 -10.11 -10.43
CA GLY A 264 -13.36 -8.97 -9.62
C GLY A 264 -12.92 -9.33 -8.20
N GLU A 265 -13.19 -10.56 -7.74
CA GLU A 265 -12.68 -11.09 -6.47
C GLU A 265 -11.15 -11.27 -6.56
N PRO A 266 -10.38 -10.91 -5.51
CA PRO A 266 -8.93 -11.05 -5.54
C PRO A 266 -8.57 -12.52 -5.77
N LEU A 267 -7.76 -12.79 -6.79
CA LEU A 267 -7.18 -14.10 -7.08
C LEU A 267 -6.31 -14.55 -5.89
N GLN A 268 -6.92 -15.19 -4.91
CA GLN A 268 -6.22 -15.72 -3.72
C GLN A 268 -5.56 -17.07 -3.99
N THR A 269 -5.74 -17.67 -5.17
CA THR A 269 -5.17 -18.98 -5.51
C THR A 269 -4.31 -18.91 -6.77
N PRO A 270 -3.19 -19.67 -6.83
CA PRO A 270 -2.37 -19.73 -8.02
C PRO A 270 -3.24 -20.33 -9.15
N THR A 271 -3.20 -19.67 -10.28
CA THR A 271 -3.86 -19.99 -11.55
C THR A 271 -3.94 -21.50 -11.80
N SER A 272 -5.11 -22.08 -11.53
CA SER A 272 -5.50 -23.38 -12.08
C SER A 272 -5.89 -23.16 -13.53
N ASP A 273 -5.36 -23.99 -14.43
CA ASP A 273 -5.67 -24.02 -15.87
C ASP A 273 -7.20 -24.05 -16.14
N ALA A 274 -7.99 -24.52 -15.17
CA ALA A 274 -9.45 -24.49 -15.19
C ALA A 274 -10.02 -23.06 -15.33
N HIS A 275 -9.49 -22.07 -14.60
CA HIS A 275 -9.95 -20.67 -14.71
C HIS A 275 -9.63 -20.06 -16.09
N GLU A 276 -8.54 -20.49 -16.71
CA GLU A 276 -8.21 -20.04 -18.07
C GLU A 276 -9.15 -20.66 -19.12
N GLN A 277 -9.49 -21.94 -18.96
CA GLN A 277 -10.45 -22.63 -19.82
C GLN A 277 -11.86 -22.06 -19.67
N ASP A 278 -12.30 -21.73 -18.45
CA ASP A 278 -13.62 -21.14 -18.20
C ASP A 278 -13.73 -19.73 -18.79
N ARG A 279 -12.67 -18.91 -18.70
CA ARG A 279 -12.61 -17.59 -19.38
C ARG A 279 -12.67 -17.73 -20.89
N LYS A 280 -11.94 -18.70 -21.47
CA LYS A 280 -11.94 -18.96 -22.93
C LYS A 280 -13.33 -19.41 -23.42
N LYS A 281 -14.00 -20.30 -22.69
CA LYS A 281 -15.36 -20.74 -23.03
C LYS A 281 -16.37 -19.60 -22.92
N ALA A 282 -16.34 -18.84 -21.83
CA ALA A 282 -17.24 -17.69 -21.66
C ALA A 282 -17.03 -16.63 -22.75
N PHE A 283 -15.78 -16.39 -23.16
CA PHE A 283 -15.46 -15.49 -24.26
C PHE A 283 -15.97 -16.03 -25.61
N ALA A 284 -15.78 -17.32 -25.89
CA ALA A 284 -16.27 -17.96 -27.12
C ALA A 284 -17.81 -17.94 -27.23
N GLU A 285 -18.52 -18.21 -26.12
CA GLU A 285 -19.97 -18.10 -26.06
C GLU A 285 -20.46 -16.66 -26.30
N LEU A 286 -19.79 -15.67 -25.70
CA LEU A 286 -20.11 -14.26 -25.94
C LEU A 286 -19.82 -13.85 -27.38
N GLN A 287 -18.69 -14.28 -27.93
CA GLN A 287 -18.31 -14.00 -29.31
C GLN A 287 -19.34 -14.57 -30.29
N GLN A 288 -19.74 -15.83 -30.13
CA GLN A 288 -20.75 -16.46 -30.99
C GLN A 288 -22.10 -15.73 -30.92
N ASN A 289 -22.55 -15.39 -29.71
CA ASN A 289 -23.80 -14.64 -29.50
C ASN A 289 -23.76 -13.20 -30.05
N LEU A 290 -22.59 -12.57 -30.13
CA LEU A 290 -22.42 -11.20 -30.64
C LEU A 290 -22.22 -11.17 -32.16
N GLU A 291 -21.54 -12.17 -32.71
CA GLU A 291 -21.39 -12.38 -34.16
C GLU A 291 -22.73 -12.71 -34.84
N GLU A 292 -23.59 -13.53 -34.22
CA GLU A 292 -24.95 -13.81 -34.71
C GLU A 292 -25.83 -12.55 -34.83
N VAL A 293 -25.51 -11.50 -34.07
CA VAL A 293 -26.26 -10.25 -34.02
C VAL A 293 -25.63 -9.18 -34.93
N GLY A 294 -24.48 -9.48 -35.56
CA GLY A 294 -23.80 -8.58 -36.50
C GLY A 294 -22.95 -7.49 -35.83
N PHE A 295 -22.60 -7.66 -34.55
CA PHE A 295 -21.73 -6.73 -33.83
C PHE A 295 -20.26 -7.13 -34.02
N ASP A 296 -19.51 -6.36 -34.80
CA ASP A 296 -18.14 -6.69 -35.15
C ASP A 296 -17.16 -6.13 -34.10
N ILE A 297 -16.78 -6.98 -33.15
CA ILE A 297 -15.84 -6.65 -32.05
C ILE A 297 -14.39 -6.85 -32.52
N VAL A 298 -14.18 -7.50 -33.67
CA VAL A 298 -12.86 -7.90 -34.14
C VAL A 298 -12.13 -6.73 -34.80
N PRO A 299 -10.85 -6.47 -34.46
CA PRO A 299 -10.10 -5.37 -35.05
C PRO A 299 -9.93 -5.55 -36.56
N ARG A 300 -10.64 -4.74 -37.34
CA ARG A 300 -10.40 -4.52 -38.78
C ARG A 300 -9.19 -3.58 -38.95
N PRO A 301 -8.54 -3.56 -40.14
CA PRO A 301 -7.47 -2.60 -40.40
C PRO A 301 -7.89 -1.17 -40.04
N PHE A 302 -7.03 -0.48 -39.29
CA PHE A 302 -7.30 0.78 -38.58
C PHE A 302 -7.88 1.90 -39.46
N PHE A 303 -7.55 1.89 -40.75
CA PHE A 303 -8.02 2.89 -41.72
C PHE A 303 -9.20 2.42 -42.58
N GLY A 304 -9.67 1.18 -42.41
CA GLY A 304 -10.70 0.55 -43.24
C GLY A 304 -12.07 0.42 -42.59
N ARG A 305 -12.18 0.58 -41.25
CA ARG A 305 -13.45 0.35 -40.53
C ARG A 305 -14.56 1.34 -40.93
N TRP A 306 -14.23 2.63 -41.01
CA TRP A 306 -15.21 3.71 -41.12
C TRP A 306 -15.43 4.27 -42.54
N HIS A 307 -14.86 3.64 -43.58
CA HIS A 307 -14.93 4.20 -44.94
C HIS A 307 -16.37 4.26 -45.51
N LYS A 308 -17.25 3.39 -45.01
CA LYS A 308 -18.64 3.22 -45.46
C LYS A 308 -19.61 4.20 -44.81
N ASP A 309 -19.17 4.94 -43.79
CA ASP A 309 -20.05 5.80 -43.03
C ASP A 309 -20.45 7.06 -43.81
N PRO A 310 -21.68 7.56 -43.59
CA PRO A 310 -22.15 8.78 -44.23
C PRO A 310 -21.32 9.97 -43.78
N THR A 311 -21.05 10.91 -44.69
CA THR A 311 -20.33 12.14 -44.35
C THR A 311 -21.08 12.92 -43.27
N PRO A 312 -20.41 13.38 -42.20
CA PRO A 312 -21.04 14.19 -41.18
C PRO A 312 -21.69 15.46 -41.79
N THR A 313 -22.89 15.82 -41.34
CA THR A 313 -23.63 16.99 -41.85
C THR A 313 -22.90 18.30 -41.58
N TRP A 314 -22.24 18.43 -40.42
CA TRP A 314 -21.42 19.60 -40.09
C TRP A 314 -20.25 19.78 -41.05
N ALA A 315 -19.64 18.69 -41.54
CA ALA A 315 -18.49 18.74 -42.44
C ALA A 315 -18.87 19.32 -43.82
N ARG A 316 -20.10 19.09 -44.27
CA ARG A 316 -20.65 19.70 -45.49
C ARG A 316 -20.84 21.20 -45.35
N ALA A 317 -21.19 21.68 -44.15
CA ALA A 317 -21.41 23.10 -43.89
C ALA A 317 -20.10 23.92 -43.88
N ILE A 318 -18.97 23.29 -43.60
CA ILE A 318 -17.65 23.95 -43.49
C ILE A 318 -16.65 23.54 -44.59
N TYR A 319 -17.12 22.89 -45.66
CA TYR A 319 -16.29 22.45 -46.81
C TYR A 319 -15.06 21.61 -46.45
N LEU A 320 -15.16 20.77 -45.41
CA LEU A 320 -14.04 19.94 -44.96
C LEU A 320 -13.92 18.67 -45.83
N PRO A 321 -12.71 18.25 -46.25
CA PRO A 321 -12.54 17.02 -47.03
C PRO A 321 -13.05 15.80 -46.26
N ARG A 322 -13.84 14.96 -46.95
CA ARG A 322 -14.47 13.74 -46.41
C ARG A 322 -13.55 12.88 -45.53
N PRO A 323 -12.31 12.53 -45.91
CA PRO A 323 -11.46 11.68 -45.07
C PRO A 323 -11.14 12.33 -43.73
N LEU A 324 -10.85 13.63 -43.72
CA LEU A 324 -10.53 14.38 -42.50
C LEU A 324 -11.76 14.52 -41.59
N ALA A 325 -12.93 14.76 -42.17
CA ALA A 325 -14.19 14.86 -41.44
C ALA A 325 -14.57 13.56 -40.71
N LEU A 326 -14.36 12.40 -41.36
CA LEU A 326 -14.62 11.09 -40.76
C LEU A 326 -13.65 10.83 -39.60
N VAL A 327 -12.35 11.11 -39.79
CA VAL A 327 -11.36 10.95 -38.71
C VAL A 327 -11.74 11.78 -37.49
N ILE A 328 -12.16 13.04 -37.67
CA ILE A 328 -12.57 13.90 -36.55
C ILE A 328 -13.81 13.35 -35.85
N ALA A 329 -14.83 12.90 -36.60
CA ALA A 329 -16.06 12.37 -36.01
C ALA A 329 -15.81 11.11 -35.17
N HIS A 330 -15.03 10.16 -35.71
CA HIS A 330 -14.70 8.92 -35.00
C HIS A 330 -13.68 9.15 -33.87
N LEU A 331 -12.77 10.12 -34.00
CA LEU A 331 -11.88 10.53 -32.91
C LEU A 331 -12.68 11.07 -31.72
N VAL A 332 -13.71 11.89 -31.96
CA VAL A 332 -14.59 12.40 -30.90
C VAL A 332 -15.34 11.24 -30.24
N GLY A 333 -15.87 10.31 -31.02
CA GLY A 333 -16.55 9.11 -30.51
C GLY A 333 -15.64 8.17 -29.70
N LEU A 334 -14.38 8.04 -30.11
CA LEU A 334 -13.37 7.24 -29.43
C LEU A 334 -12.86 7.91 -28.15
N LEU A 335 -12.70 9.24 -28.16
CA LEU A 335 -12.43 10.03 -26.95
C LEU A 335 -13.61 9.95 -25.96
N ALA A 336 -14.84 9.95 -26.45
CA ALA A 336 -16.02 9.73 -25.62
C ALA A 336 -15.96 8.33 -24.98
N THR A 337 -15.66 7.29 -25.75
CA THR A 337 -15.49 5.93 -25.21
C THR A 337 -14.38 5.88 -24.15
N ALA A 338 -13.22 6.46 -24.43
CA ALA A 338 -12.11 6.51 -23.49
C ALA A 338 -12.50 7.24 -22.20
N GLY A 339 -13.27 8.33 -22.29
CA GLY A 339 -13.83 9.04 -21.14
C GLY A 339 -14.78 8.18 -20.32
N LEU A 340 -15.72 7.48 -20.99
CA LEU A 340 -16.69 6.58 -20.36
C LEU A 340 -16.04 5.39 -19.66
N LEU A 341 -14.98 4.84 -20.25
CA LEU A 341 -14.16 3.78 -19.65
C LEU A 341 -13.32 4.31 -18.48
N ALA A 342 -12.76 5.52 -18.60
CA ALA A 342 -11.93 6.12 -17.57
C ALA A 342 -12.68 6.50 -16.29
N LEU A 343 -14.00 6.71 -16.37
CA LEU A 343 -14.89 6.94 -15.23
C LEU A 343 -15.04 5.69 -14.33
N GLY A 344 -14.77 4.50 -14.85
CA GLY A 344 -14.78 3.24 -14.10
C GLY A 344 -16.18 2.74 -13.70
N ALA A 345 -16.24 1.47 -13.27
CA ALA A 345 -17.48 0.80 -12.86
C ALA A 345 -18.23 1.47 -11.67
N PRO A 346 -17.56 2.02 -10.63
CA PRO A 346 -18.26 2.65 -9.51
C PRO A 346 -19.11 3.87 -9.91
N PHE A 347 -18.66 4.65 -10.90
CA PHE A 347 -19.44 5.76 -11.45
C PHE A 347 -20.73 5.26 -12.09
N TRP A 348 -20.63 4.28 -12.99
CA TRP A 348 -21.77 3.74 -13.73
C TRP A 348 -22.79 3.06 -12.80
N PHE A 349 -22.32 2.33 -11.79
CA PHE A 349 -23.19 1.74 -10.78
C PHE A 349 -24.00 2.81 -10.03
N ASN A 350 -23.33 3.87 -9.58
CA ASN A 350 -23.99 4.97 -8.86
C ASN A 350 -24.93 5.77 -9.77
N LEU A 351 -24.56 6.01 -11.03
CA LEU A 351 -25.42 6.70 -12.01
C LEU A 351 -26.69 5.89 -12.31
N LEU A 352 -26.56 4.59 -12.57
CA LEU A 352 -27.70 3.71 -12.82
C LEU A 352 -28.60 3.62 -11.60
N LYS A 353 -28.04 3.47 -10.40
CA LYS A 353 -28.82 3.47 -9.14
C LYS A 353 -29.66 4.75 -9.00
N ASN A 354 -29.05 5.90 -9.27
CA ASN A 354 -29.73 7.20 -9.20
C ASN A 354 -30.83 7.32 -10.26
N LEU A 355 -30.56 6.95 -11.52
CA LEU A 355 -31.56 6.99 -12.59
C LEU A 355 -32.73 6.03 -12.34
N THR A 356 -32.46 4.84 -11.79
CA THR A 356 -33.49 3.85 -11.45
C THR A 356 -34.38 4.35 -10.32
N SER A 357 -33.80 5.09 -9.35
CA SER A 357 -34.54 5.72 -8.26
C SER A 357 -35.39 6.92 -8.69
N LEU A 358 -35.12 7.52 -9.86
CA LEU A 358 -35.90 8.61 -10.44
C LEU A 358 -37.10 8.12 -11.25
N ARG A 359 -37.12 6.85 -11.69
CA ARG A 359 -38.21 6.25 -12.47
C ARG A 359 -39.59 6.34 -11.77
N PRO A 360 -39.72 6.10 -10.45
CA PRO A 360 -40.97 6.31 -9.72
C PRO A 360 -41.36 7.79 -9.60
N ALA A 361 -40.38 8.69 -9.47
CA ALA A 361 -40.61 10.14 -9.36
C ALA A 361 -41.09 10.77 -10.68
N VAL A 362 -40.64 10.23 -11.82
CA VAL A 362 -41.13 10.65 -13.14
C VAL A 362 -42.51 10.05 -13.45
N ALA A 363 -42.76 8.80 -13.02
CA ALA A 363 -44.08 8.17 -13.20
C ALA A 363 -45.19 8.92 -12.45
N THR A 364 -44.95 9.38 -11.22
CA THR A 364 -45.91 10.19 -10.45
C THR A 364 -46.15 11.58 -11.03
N LEU A 365 -45.19 12.14 -11.77
CA LEU A 365 -45.36 13.41 -12.48
C LEU A 365 -46.15 13.27 -13.79
N ILE A 366 -46.08 12.11 -14.43
CA ILE A 366 -46.89 11.79 -15.62
C ILE A 366 -48.34 11.50 -15.22
N GLU A 367 -48.57 10.85 -14.07
CA GLU A 367 -49.91 10.57 -13.55
C GLU A 367 -50.63 11.82 -13.01
N LYS A 368 -49.88 12.88 -12.67
CA LYS A 368 -50.40 14.18 -12.23
C LYS A 368 -50.64 15.20 -13.36
N ARG A 369 -50.34 14.86 -14.61
CA ARG A 369 -50.56 15.70 -15.80
C ARG A 369 -51.69 15.12 -16.63
#